data_AF-H3CQT4-F1
#
_entry.id   AF-H3CQT4-F1
#
_cell.length_a   1.000
_cell.length_b   1.000
_cell.length_c   1.000
_cell.angle_alpha   90.00
_cell.angle_beta   90.00
_cell.angle_gamma   90.00
#
_symmetry.space_group_name_H-M   'P 1'
#
loop_
_entity.id
_entity.type
_entity.pdbx_description
1 polymer ?
#
loop_
_entity_poly.entity_id
_entity_poly.type
_entity_poly.pdbx_seq_one_letter_code
_entity_poly.pdbx_strand_id
1 'polypeptide(L)'
;MMSSRLQSGVNTLQGFREDKRNQITLVSYINYGPYTSYAPTYDSSFGNISKEESDLIYSAYGDKSSLQCSDSLSEFLAKSDEYVYKLADNLLDVLTNGEHSKTLKKTEPVVEERNSQAAKNDTEV
;
A
#
# COMPACT_ATOMS: atom_id res chain seq x y z
N MET A 1 15.85 -2.64 -28.13
CA MET A 1 16.44 -3.89 -28.66
C MET A 1 16.98 -4.70 -27.50
N MET A 2 16.27 -5.73 -27.04
CA MET A 2 16.82 -6.73 -26.11
C MET A 2 16.32 -8.12 -26.52
N SER A 3 17.02 -8.74 -27.46
CA SER A 3 16.86 -10.16 -27.75
C SER A 3 18.17 -10.83 -27.35
N SER A 4 18.27 -11.23 -26.08
CA SER A 4 19.33 -12.11 -25.62
C SER A 4 19.05 -13.49 -26.18
N ARG A 5 19.79 -13.91 -27.21
CA ARG A 5 19.72 -15.29 -27.72
C ARG A 5 20.18 -16.25 -26.61
N LEU A 6 19.42 -17.31 -26.39
CA LEU A 6 19.82 -18.39 -25.50
C LEU A 6 21.07 -19.07 -26.04
N GLN A 7 22.07 -19.28 -25.19
CA GLN A 7 23.26 -20.04 -25.54
C GLN A 7 22.85 -21.50 -25.76
N SER A 8 23.30 -22.09 -26.88
CA SER A 8 22.95 -23.46 -27.26
C SER A 8 23.26 -24.43 -26.11
N GLY A 9 22.26 -25.18 -25.65
CA GLY A 9 22.35 -26.10 -24.52
C GLY A 9 21.65 -25.66 -23.23
N VAL A 10 21.12 -24.43 -23.16
CA VAL A 10 20.33 -23.96 -22.02
C VAL A 10 18.85 -23.91 -22.39
N ASN A 11 18.02 -24.75 -21.73
CA ASN A 11 16.58 -24.86 -22.01
C ASN A 11 15.73 -23.74 -21.37
N THR A 12 16.34 -22.86 -20.58
CA THR A 12 15.68 -21.74 -19.93
C THR A 12 16.53 -20.49 -20.03
N LEU A 13 15.91 -19.32 -20.07
CA LEU A 13 16.64 -18.07 -19.88
C LEU A 13 17.18 -18.08 -18.44
N GLN A 14 18.47 -17.79 -18.25
CA GLN A 14 19.03 -17.66 -16.91
C GLN A 14 18.23 -16.58 -16.18
N GLY A 15 17.37 -17.01 -15.26
CA GLY A 15 16.48 -16.13 -14.53
C GLY A 15 17.28 -15.10 -13.75
N PHE A 16 16.66 -13.97 -13.48
CA PHE A 16 17.24 -12.97 -12.59
C PHE A 16 17.50 -13.64 -11.23
N ARG A 17 18.77 -13.72 -10.85
CA ARG A 17 19.22 -14.22 -9.56
C ARG A 17 19.75 -13.03 -8.79
N GLU A 18 18.97 -12.57 -7.83
CA GLU A 18 19.37 -11.53 -6.89
C GLU A 18 20.70 -11.92 -6.21
N ASP A 19 21.63 -10.96 -6.10
CA ASP A 19 22.87 -11.19 -5.33
C ASP A 19 22.49 -11.42 -3.86
N LYS A 20 23.14 -12.38 -3.22
CA LYS A 20 22.95 -12.66 -1.79
C LYS A 20 23.24 -11.44 -0.92
N ARG A 21 24.11 -10.54 -1.40
CA ARG A 21 24.44 -9.27 -0.72
C ARG A 21 23.28 -8.29 -0.68
N ASN A 22 22.30 -8.44 -1.57
CA ASN A 22 21.13 -7.57 -1.62
C ASN A 22 19.97 -8.09 -0.76
N GLN A 23 20.07 -9.32 -0.24
CA GLN A 23 19.06 -9.85 0.69
C GLN A 23 19.34 -9.35 2.10
N ILE A 24 18.33 -8.80 2.75
CA ILE A 24 18.38 -8.41 4.16
C ILE A 24 18.19 -9.67 5.01
N THR A 25 19.12 -9.90 5.94
CA THR A 25 19.10 -11.02 6.88
C THR A 25 18.98 -10.46 8.29
N LEU A 26 17.83 -10.67 8.91
CA LEU A 26 17.50 -10.21 10.27
C LEU A 26 18.32 -10.93 11.33
N VAL A 27 18.41 -10.31 12.51
CA VAL A 27 18.89 -10.97 13.73
C VAL A 27 17.93 -12.10 14.14
N SER A 28 18.47 -13.22 14.63
CA SER A 28 17.67 -14.36 15.10
C SER A 28 17.28 -14.17 16.56
N TYR A 29 15.98 -14.22 16.88
CA TYR A 29 15.50 -14.13 18.26
C TYR A 29 15.35 -15.51 18.87
N ILE A 30 15.88 -15.69 20.09
CA ILE A 30 15.91 -16.99 20.78
C ILE A 30 15.03 -16.91 22.01
N ASN A 31 14.14 -17.89 22.17
CA ASN A 31 13.30 -18.03 23.35
C ASN A 31 13.68 -19.29 24.12
N TYR A 32 14.22 -19.11 25.34
CA TYR A 32 14.65 -20.19 26.23
C TYR A 32 13.53 -20.68 27.18
N GLY A 33 12.35 -20.05 27.15
CA GLY A 33 11.21 -20.39 28.00
C GLY A 33 11.13 -19.57 29.30
N PRO A 34 10.18 -19.90 30.20
CA PRO A 34 9.94 -19.13 31.43
C PRO A 34 11.18 -19.05 32.35
N TYR A 35 11.31 -17.94 33.10
CA TYR A 35 12.38 -17.69 34.08
C TYR A 35 13.81 -17.63 33.52
N THR A 36 13.98 -17.29 32.23
CA THR A 36 15.29 -17.23 31.55
C THR A 36 15.76 -15.80 31.23
N SER A 37 15.43 -14.82 32.08
CA SER A 37 15.70 -13.39 31.83
C SER A 37 17.18 -13.02 31.63
N TYR A 38 18.11 -13.88 32.05
CA TYR A 38 19.56 -13.68 31.90
C TYR A 38 20.17 -14.45 30.73
N ALA A 39 19.38 -15.27 30.03
CA ALA A 39 19.84 -15.94 28.82
C ALA A 39 19.99 -14.91 27.68
N PRO A 40 20.96 -15.08 26.77
CA PRO A 40 21.03 -14.29 25.55
C PRO A 40 19.68 -14.32 24.82
N THR A 41 19.16 -13.18 24.37
CA THR A 41 17.82 -13.11 23.77
C THR A 41 17.84 -13.12 22.25
N TYR A 42 19.00 -12.91 21.64
CA TYR A 42 19.16 -12.84 20.20
C TYR A 42 20.57 -13.27 19.76
N ASP A 43 20.69 -13.72 18.51
CA ASP A 43 21.92 -14.08 17.83
C ASP A 43 22.07 -13.30 16.52
N SER A 44 23.15 -12.54 16.41
CA SER A 44 23.49 -11.70 15.25
C SER A 44 24.55 -12.32 14.35
N SER A 45 24.98 -13.56 14.57
CA SER A 45 26.10 -14.19 13.84
C SER A 45 25.92 -14.24 12.32
N PHE A 46 24.66 -14.32 11.87
CA PHE A 46 24.31 -14.37 10.44
C PHE A 46 23.52 -13.14 9.95
N GLY A 47 23.21 -12.19 10.84
CA GLY A 47 22.45 -10.99 10.51
C GLY A 47 23.33 -9.95 9.81
N ASN A 48 22.81 -9.29 8.79
CA ASN A 48 23.52 -8.19 8.09
C ASN A 48 23.02 -6.80 8.48
N ILE A 49 21.96 -6.73 9.26
CA ILE A 49 21.38 -5.50 9.81
C ILE A 49 21.44 -5.54 11.34
N SER A 50 21.39 -4.36 11.95
CA SER A 50 21.42 -4.20 13.39
C SER A 50 20.17 -4.77 14.06
N LYS A 51 20.24 -4.95 15.38
CA LYS A 51 19.09 -5.35 16.19
C LYS A 51 17.98 -4.30 16.11
N GLU A 52 18.32 -3.02 16.17
CA GLU A 52 17.36 -1.91 16.12
C GLU A 52 16.59 -1.89 14.80
N GLU A 53 17.29 -2.11 13.68
CA GLU A 53 16.66 -2.24 12.37
C GLU A 53 15.81 -3.52 12.26
N SER A 54 16.28 -4.63 12.84
CA SER A 54 15.51 -5.88 12.86
C SER A 54 14.23 -5.74 13.67
N ASP A 55 14.30 -5.10 14.84
CA ASP A 55 13.16 -4.77 15.71
C ASP A 55 12.18 -3.84 14.97
N LEU A 56 12.68 -2.83 14.25
CA LEU A 56 11.86 -1.93 13.44
C LEU A 56 11.10 -2.71 12.36
N ILE A 57 11.78 -3.56 11.60
CA ILE A 57 11.14 -4.40 10.56
C ILE A 57 10.10 -5.33 11.20
N TYR A 58 10.40 -5.93 12.35
CA TYR A 58 9.46 -6.79 13.07
C TYR A 58 8.24 -6.01 13.57
N SER A 59 8.41 -4.77 14.01
CA SER A 59 7.29 -3.90 14.38
C SER A 59 6.44 -3.51 13.15
N ALA A 60 7.08 -3.29 12.01
CA ALA A 60 6.44 -2.84 10.79
C ALA A 60 5.74 -3.96 10.02
N TYR A 61 6.19 -5.21 10.13
CA TYR A 61 5.71 -6.35 9.32
C TYR A 61 5.40 -7.64 10.13
N GLY A 62 5.88 -7.74 11.36
CA GLY A 62 5.76 -8.95 12.19
C GLY A 62 4.44 -9.04 12.96
N ASP A 63 3.77 -7.92 13.23
CA ASP A 63 2.42 -7.93 13.80
C ASP A 63 1.36 -8.11 12.70
N LYS A 64 0.30 -8.88 12.95
CA LYS A 64 -0.78 -9.11 11.96
C LYS A 64 -1.51 -7.82 11.58
N SER A 65 -1.39 -6.77 12.39
CA SER A 65 -1.88 -5.42 12.12
C SER A 65 -1.15 -4.72 10.95
N SER A 66 0.10 -5.10 10.67
CA SER A 66 0.89 -4.52 9.59
C SER A 66 0.33 -4.79 8.19
N LEU A 67 -0.28 -5.96 7.98
CA LEU A 67 -0.97 -6.30 6.73
C LEU A 67 -2.13 -5.33 6.48
N GLN A 68 -2.85 -4.91 7.53
CA GLN A 68 -3.90 -3.91 7.38
C GLN A 68 -3.37 -2.53 7.02
N CYS A 69 -2.16 -2.18 7.43
CA CYS A 69 -1.50 -0.94 7.00
C CYS A 69 -1.17 -0.99 5.48
N SER A 70 -0.65 -2.12 5.01
CA SER A 70 -0.38 -2.33 3.57
C SER A 70 -1.66 -2.30 2.73
N ASP A 71 -2.70 -3.01 3.16
CA ASP A 71 -3.99 -3.04 2.46
C ASP A 71 -4.62 -1.64 2.45
N SER A 72 -4.61 -0.92 3.58
CA SER A 72 -5.11 0.45 3.67
C SER A 72 -4.37 1.41 2.75
N LEU A 73 -3.04 1.28 2.61
CA LEU A 73 -2.25 2.11 1.71
C LEU A 73 -2.56 1.83 0.24
N SER A 74 -2.69 0.55 -0.12
CA SER A 74 -3.06 0.16 -1.48
C SER A 74 -4.45 0.65 -1.87
N GLU A 75 -5.41 0.56 -0.94
CA GLU A 75 -6.77 1.04 -1.13
C GLU A 75 -6.85 2.57 -1.19
N PHE A 76 -6.03 3.25 -0.37
CA PHE A 76 -5.86 4.71 -0.46
C PHE A 76 -5.31 5.14 -1.82
N LEU A 77 -4.28 4.47 -2.34
CA LEU A 77 -3.72 4.78 -3.66
C LEU A 77 -4.73 4.52 -4.78
N ALA A 78 -5.46 3.41 -4.70
CA ALA A 78 -6.49 3.06 -5.68
C ALA A 78 -7.65 4.06 -5.72
N LYS A 79 -7.98 4.68 -4.58
CA LYS A 79 -9.07 5.67 -4.43
C LYS A 79 -8.56 7.09 -4.19
N SER A 80 -7.32 7.38 -4.59
CA SER A 80 -6.66 8.64 -4.26
C SER A 80 -7.41 9.87 -4.79
N ASP A 81 -7.96 9.79 -6.01
CA ASP A 81 -8.82 10.85 -6.57
C ASP A 81 -10.08 11.09 -5.71
N GLU A 82 -10.85 10.03 -5.41
CA GLU A 82 -12.04 10.14 -4.56
C GLU A 82 -11.72 10.65 -3.16
N TYR A 83 -10.58 10.26 -2.60
CA TYR A 83 -10.18 10.67 -1.27
C TYR A 83 -9.92 12.17 -1.20
N VAL A 84 -9.28 12.75 -2.22
CA VAL A 84 -9.02 14.20 -2.29
C VAL A 84 -10.33 14.97 -2.38
N TYR A 85 -11.29 14.52 -3.19
CA TYR A 85 -12.62 15.15 -3.27
C TYR A 85 -13.38 15.04 -1.94
N LYS A 86 -13.40 13.86 -1.31
CA LYS A 86 -14.02 13.68 0.02
C LYS A 86 -13.38 14.56 1.09
N LEU A 87 -12.06 14.73 1.04
CA LEU A 87 -11.35 15.61 1.97
C LEU A 87 -11.70 17.08 1.74
N ALA A 88 -11.80 17.52 0.48
CA ALA A 88 -12.25 18.86 0.13
C ALA A 88 -13.70 19.10 0.58
N ASP A 89 -14.61 18.16 0.36
CA ASP A 89 -16.00 18.25 0.80
C ASP A 89 -16.13 18.29 2.33
N ASN A 90 -15.34 17.47 3.05
CA ASN A 90 -15.29 17.51 4.51
C ASN A 90 -14.79 18.86 5.02
N LEU A 91 -13.78 19.44 4.37
CA LEU A 91 -13.26 20.77 4.72
C LEU A 91 -14.33 21.86 4.50
N LEU A 92 -15.01 21.82 3.36
CA LEU A 92 -16.10 22.73 3.04
C LEU A 92 -17.27 22.57 4.02
N ASP A 93 -17.56 21.36 4.46
CA ASP A 93 -18.55 21.09 5.51
C ASP A 93 -18.14 21.68 6.86
N VAL A 94 -16.87 21.59 7.24
CA VAL A 94 -16.36 22.24 8.47
C VAL A 94 -16.51 23.76 8.39
N LEU A 95 -16.20 24.36 7.24
CA LEU A 95 -16.30 25.81 7.04
C LEU A 95 -17.75 26.31 6.94
N THR A 96 -18.67 25.46 6.48
CA THR A 96 -20.09 25.81 6.25
C THR A 96 -21.02 25.23 7.31
N ASN A 97 -20.50 24.69 8.42
CA ASN A 97 -21.29 23.97 9.43
C ASN A 97 -22.22 22.88 8.83
N GLY A 98 -21.75 22.20 7.79
CA GLY A 98 -22.45 21.13 7.09
C GLY A 98 -23.56 21.62 6.15
N GLU A 99 -23.51 22.87 5.68
CA GLU A 99 -24.42 23.35 4.63
C GLU A 99 -23.98 22.91 3.23
N HIS A 100 -22.68 22.72 2.99
CA HIS A 100 -22.12 22.27 1.72
C HIS A 100 -22.66 20.90 1.28
N SER A 101 -22.55 19.87 2.11
CA SER A 101 -23.08 18.52 1.81
C SER A 101 -24.59 18.47 1.68
N LYS A 102 -25.33 19.31 2.41
CA LYS A 102 -26.80 19.43 2.25
C LYS A 102 -27.18 20.05 0.92
N THR A 103 -26.36 20.95 0.38
CA THR A 103 -26.60 21.61 -0.89
C THR A 103 -26.26 20.69 -2.04
N LEU A 104 -25.12 19.99 -1.97
CA LEU A 104 -24.71 18.96 -2.92
C LEU A 104 -25.81 17.89 -3.11
N LYS A 105 -26.33 17.32 -2.01
CA LYS A 105 -27.43 16.33 -2.05
C LYS A 105 -28.71 16.84 -2.70
N LYS A 106 -28.97 18.15 -2.68
CA LYS A 106 -30.15 18.76 -3.34
C LYS A 106 -29.91 19.02 -4.82
N THR A 107 -28.66 19.25 -5.25
CA THR A 107 -28.29 19.51 -6.63
C THR A 107 -27.96 18.25 -7.44
N GLU A 108 -27.46 17.19 -6.81
CA GLU A 108 -27.21 15.88 -7.45
C GLU A 108 -28.42 15.28 -8.18
N PRO A 109 -29.66 15.29 -7.66
CA PRO A 109 -30.81 14.81 -8.43
C PRO A 109 -31.09 15.64 -9.71
N VAL A 110 -30.54 16.86 -9.81
CA VAL A 110 -30.76 17.76 -10.96
C VAL A 110 -29.72 17.56 -12.06
N VAL A 111 -28.54 17.01 -11.75
CA VAL A 111 -27.45 16.81 -12.73
C VAL A 111 -27.70 15.54 -13.57
N GLU A 112 -28.26 14.49 -12.98
CA GLU A 112 -28.63 13.26 -13.72
C GLU A 112 -29.76 13.50 -14.74
N GLU A 113 -30.72 14.37 -14.40
CA GLU A 113 -31.80 14.76 -15.32
C GLU A 113 -31.31 15.66 -16.47
N ARG A 114 -30.26 16.47 -16.26
CA ARG A 114 -29.68 17.31 -17.33
C ARG A 114 -28.77 16.51 -18.28
N ASN A 115 -27.98 15.56 -17.79
CA ASN A 115 -27.12 14.74 -18.64
C ASN A 115 -27.90 13.78 -19.55
N SER A 116 -29.08 13.32 -19.11
CA SER A 116 -29.97 12.47 -19.93
C SER A 116 -30.74 13.24 -21.01
N GLN A 117 -30.88 14.56 -20.87
CA GLN A 117 -31.49 15.45 -21.88
C GLN A 117 -30.48 15.98 -22.90
N ALA A 118 -29.23 16.26 -22.49
CA ALA A 118 -28.17 16.69 -23.41
C ALA A 118 -27.83 15.63 -24.46
N ALA A 119 -27.78 14.34 -24.08
CA ALA A 119 -27.46 13.24 -24.99
C ALA A 119 -28.53 12.96 -26.08
N LYS A 120 -29.75 13.50 -25.96
CA LYS A 120 -30.81 13.34 -26.97
C LYS A 120 -30.79 14.43 -28.04
N ASN A 121 -30.19 15.58 -27.75
CA ASN A 121 -30.20 16.73 -28.66
C ASN A 121 -29.07 16.68 -29.70
N ASP A 122 -28.04 15.85 -29.48
CA ASP A 122 -26.89 15.73 -30.39
C ASP A 122 -27.09 14.66 -31.49
N THR A 123 -28.19 13.90 -31.46
CA THR A 123 -28.52 12.87 -32.47
C THR A 123 -29.50 13.31 -33.56
N GLU A 124 -30.00 14.55 -33.51
CA GLU A 124 -30.93 15.11 -34.51
C GLU A 124 -30.34 16.36 -35.18
N VAL A 125 -29.26 16.18 -35.96
CA VAL A 125 -28.86 17.12 -37.04
C VAL A 125 -28.33 16.32 -38.23
#